data_AF-A0A7J2LX25-F1
#
_entry.id   AF-A0A7J2LX25-F1
#
_cell.length_a   1.000
_cell.length_b   1.000
_cell.length_c   1.000
_cell.angle_alpha   90.00
_cell.angle_beta   90.00
_cell.angle_gamma   90.00
#
_symmetry.space_group_name_H-M   'P 1'
#
loop_
_entity.id
_entity.type
_entity.pdbx_description
1 polymer ?
#
loop_
_entity_poly.entity_id
_entity_poly.type
_entity_poly.pdbx_seq_one_letter_code
_entity_poly.pdbx_strand_id
1 'polypeptide(L)'
;LSPGITRSFGLIAAAGIVLLIIAYYCISVGRSPLGRVLKAIRDDEVAAATLGRDIRRIYIKVMVVSYAITGIAGALYAFYQGYVVGLHFDKIDWTFWPIAMVILGGLANNKGTFLGTITFIVLRRLIIFYKSDLEFILPFSPIWLESLLLGVILIVLLIYRPRGLLPERPEIPLSREEIEKIKRKAGA
;
A
#
# COMPACT_ATOMS: atom_id res chain seq x y z
N LEU A 1 25.46 25.09 11.12
CA LEU A 1 24.98 23.72 10.79
C LEU A 1 25.92 23.12 9.76
N SER A 2 26.36 21.87 9.95
CA SER A 2 27.18 21.16 8.94
C SER A 2 26.47 21.13 7.58
N PRO A 3 27.17 21.33 6.45
CA PRO A 3 26.60 21.24 5.09
C PRO A 3 25.87 19.91 4.83
N GLY A 4 26.27 18.82 5.49
CA GLY A 4 25.63 17.51 5.34
C GLY A 4 24.24 17.42 5.96
N ILE A 5 24.00 18.16 7.05
CA ILE A 5 22.72 18.19 7.74
C ILE A 5 21.68 18.93 6.89
N THR A 6 22.04 20.10 6.35
CA THR A 6 21.16 20.90 5.48
C THR A 6 20.77 20.16 4.20
N ARG A 7 21.70 19.40 3.60
CA ARG A 7 21.42 18.56 2.42
C ARG A 7 20.43 17.44 2.72
N SER A 8 20.58 16.78 3.87
CA SER A 8 19.69 15.69 4.30
C SER A 8 18.27 16.20 4.53
N PHE A 9 18.11 17.34 5.20
CA PHE A 9 16.80 17.97 5.38
C PHE A 9 16.16 18.39 4.05
N GLY A 10 16.93 18.94 3.11
CA GLY A 10 16.44 19.30 1.79
C GLY A 10 15.91 18.09 1.01
N LEU A 11 16.63 16.96 1.04
CA LEU A 11 16.19 15.72 0.39
C LEU A 11 14.92 15.15 1.02
N ILE A 12 14.81 15.16 2.35
CA ILE A 12 13.61 14.69 3.06
C ILE A 12 12.40 15.58 2.74
N ALA A 13 12.59 16.90 2.68
CA ALA A 13 11.52 17.82 2.30
C ALA A 13 11.07 17.60 0.85
N ALA A 14 12.01 17.47 -0.08
CA ALA A 14 11.71 17.16 -1.48
C ALA A 14 10.98 15.81 -1.62
N ALA A 15 11.43 14.79 -0.91
CA ALA A 15 10.78 13.49 -0.80
C ALA A 15 9.32 13.60 -0.33
N GLY A 16 9.09 14.38 0.73
CA GLY A 16 7.75 14.63 1.26
C GLY A 16 6.83 15.32 0.25
N ILE A 17 7.33 16.31 -0.48
CA ILE A 17 6.57 17.00 -1.53
C ILE A 17 6.22 16.03 -2.66
N VAL A 18 7.19 15.27 -3.15
CA VAL A 18 6.97 14.26 -4.20
C VAL A 18 5.93 13.22 -3.76
N LEU A 19 6.03 12.74 -2.52
CA LEU A 19 5.05 11.81 -1.95
C LEU A 19 3.64 12.41 -1.93
N LEU A 20 3.48 13.66 -1.49
CA LEU A 20 2.19 14.34 -1.45
C LEU A 20 1.59 14.52 -2.85
N ILE A 21 2.41 14.87 -3.85
CA ILE A 21 1.99 14.99 -5.24
C ILE A 21 1.51 13.64 -5.77
N ILE A 22 2.27 12.57 -5.54
CA ILE A 22 1.91 11.21 -5.96
C ILE A 22 0.64 10.75 -5.26
N ALA A 23 0.52 10.97 -3.94
CA ALA A 23 -0.67 10.62 -3.17
C ALA A 23 -1.91 11.36 -3.68
N TYR A 24 -1.80 12.67 -3.95
CA TYR A 24 -2.87 13.45 -4.55
C TYR A 24 -3.27 12.92 -5.93
N TYR A 25 -2.29 12.62 -6.78
CA TYR A 25 -2.50 12.03 -8.09
C TYR A 25 -3.24 10.69 -7.99
N CYS A 26 -2.80 9.76 -7.13
CA CYS A 26 -3.45 8.47 -6.93
C CYS A 26 -4.89 8.60 -6.42
N ILE A 27 -5.15 9.52 -5.48
CA ILE A 27 -6.52 9.79 -4.98
C ILE A 27 -7.40 10.35 -6.10
N SER A 28 -6.87 11.28 -6.90
CA SER A 28 -7.59 11.87 -8.03
C SER A 28 -7.93 10.82 -9.09
N VAL A 29 -6.95 9.98 -9.47
CA VAL A 29 -7.16 8.86 -10.41
C VAL A 29 -8.19 7.87 -9.88
N GLY A 30 -8.18 7.56 -8.59
CA GLY A 30 -9.16 6.67 -7.96
C GLY A 30 -10.60 7.20 -8.06
N ARG A 31 -10.80 8.52 -8.05
CA ARG A 31 -12.11 9.17 -8.24
C ARG A 31 -12.49 9.39 -9.69
N SER A 32 -11.55 9.24 -10.61
CA SER A 32 -11.76 9.47 -12.04
C SER A 32 -12.51 8.30 -12.71
N PRO A 33 -12.98 8.46 -13.96
CA PRO A 33 -13.56 7.37 -14.73
C PRO A 33 -12.63 6.14 -14.85
N LEU A 34 -11.31 6.36 -14.89
CA LEU A 34 -10.33 5.27 -14.92
C LEU A 34 -10.38 4.45 -13.64
N GLY A 35 -10.47 5.09 -12.47
CA GLY A 35 -10.59 4.42 -11.17
C GLY A 35 -11.83 3.54 -11.08
N ARG A 36 -12.97 4.01 -11.58
CA ARG A 36 -14.21 3.22 -11.65
C ARG A 36 -14.08 2.00 -12.56
N VAL A 37 -13.42 2.15 -13.71
CA VAL A 37 -13.15 1.02 -14.61
C VAL A 37 -12.20 0.01 -13.97
N LEU A 38 -11.17 0.47 -13.25
CA LEU A 38 -10.25 -0.41 -12.53
C LEU A 38 -10.96 -1.21 -11.43
N LYS A 39 -11.90 -0.57 -10.73
CA LYS A 39 -12.74 -1.24 -9.74
C LYS A 39 -13.64 -2.30 -10.39
N ALA A 40 -14.25 -1.98 -11.53
CA ALA A 40 -15.05 -2.95 -12.29
C ALA A 40 -14.21 -4.15 -12.77
N ILE A 41 -13.00 -3.91 -13.29
CA ILE A 41 -12.07 -4.99 -13.71
C ILE A 41 -11.66 -5.87 -12.52
N ARG A 42 -11.44 -5.26 -11.34
CA ARG A 42 -11.09 -6.00 -10.12
C ARG A 42 -12.24 -6.88 -9.63
N ASP A 43 -13.48 -6.41 -9.76
CA ASP A 43 -14.65 -7.14 -9.28
C ASP A 43 -15.02 -8.28 -10.24
N ASP A 44 -15.01 -8.05 -11.56
CA ASP A 44 -15.14 -9.08 -12.60
C ASP A 44 -14.51 -8.61 -13.93
N GLU A 45 -13.36 -9.21 -14.26
CA GLU A 45 -12.63 -8.92 -15.49
C GLU A 45 -13.43 -9.32 -16.74
N VAL A 46 -14.11 -10.46 -16.71
CA VAL A 46 -14.89 -10.97 -17.86
C VAL A 46 -16.08 -10.05 -18.12
N ALA A 47 -16.78 -9.61 -17.09
CA ALA A 47 -17.87 -8.64 -17.22
C ALA A 47 -17.38 -7.28 -17.74
N ALA A 48 -16.21 -6.82 -17.30
CA ALA A 48 -15.63 -5.58 -17.82
C ALA A 48 -15.27 -5.70 -19.32
N ALA A 49 -14.81 -6.87 -19.76
CA ALA A 49 -14.48 -7.15 -21.16
C ALA A 49 -15.72 -7.11 -22.06
N THR A 50 -16.84 -7.71 -21.63
CA THR A 50 -18.08 -7.74 -22.42
C THR A 50 -18.69 -6.36 -22.61
N LEU A 51 -18.42 -5.43 -21.68
CA LEU A 51 -18.77 -4.00 -21.80
C LEU A 51 -17.85 -3.21 -22.74
N GLY A 52 -17.00 -3.89 -23.53
CA GLY A 52 -16.16 -3.29 -24.55
C GLY A 52 -14.90 -2.59 -24.01
N ARG A 53 -14.48 -2.88 -22.77
CA ARG A 53 -13.23 -2.35 -22.20
C ARG A 53 -12.04 -3.22 -22.64
N ASP A 54 -11.04 -2.61 -23.26
CA ASP A 54 -9.76 -3.27 -23.54
C ASP A 54 -8.93 -3.33 -22.25
N ILE A 55 -9.05 -4.46 -21.54
CA ILE A 55 -8.39 -4.70 -20.24
C ILE A 55 -6.88 -4.61 -20.39
N ARG A 56 -6.31 -5.20 -21.44
CA ARG A 56 -4.87 -5.21 -21.70
C ARG A 56 -4.33 -3.78 -21.82
N ARG A 57 -5.00 -2.90 -22.58
CA ARG A 57 -4.59 -1.48 -22.67
C ARG A 57 -4.65 -0.78 -21.32
N ILE A 58 -5.65 -1.11 -20.50
CA ILE A 58 -5.81 -0.51 -19.16
C ILE A 58 -4.68 -0.99 -18.24
N TYR A 59 -4.36 -2.29 -18.22
CA TYR A 59 -3.22 -2.82 -17.45
C TYR A 59 -1.90 -2.21 -17.87
N ILE A 60 -1.62 -2.08 -19.16
CA ILE A 60 -0.38 -1.44 -19.64
C ILE A 60 -0.30 0.00 -19.11
N LYS A 61 -1.39 0.78 -19.21
CA LYS A 61 -1.41 2.17 -18.70
C LYS A 61 -1.13 2.23 -17.20
N VAL A 62 -1.77 1.37 -16.41
CA VAL A 62 -1.57 1.34 -14.95
C VAL A 62 -0.14 0.89 -14.62
N MET A 63 0.37 -0.14 -15.28
CA MET A 63 1.74 -0.61 -15.09
C MET A 63 2.77 0.49 -15.36
N VAL A 64 2.64 1.22 -16.47
CA VAL A 64 3.55 2.33 -16.80
C VAL A 64 3.55 3.38 -15.69
N VAL A 65 2.38 3.76 -15.18
CA VAL A 65 2.25 4.72 -14.09
C VAL A 65 2.89 4.18 -12.80
N SER A 66 2.63 2.92 -12.45
CA SER A 66 3.23 2.27 -11.28
C SER A 66 4.75 2.23 -11.37
N TYR A 67 5.31 1.80 -12.50
CA TYR A 67 6.76 1.75 -12.69
C TYR A 67 7.40 3.14 -12.66
N ALA A 68 6.74 4.17 -13.21
CA ALA A 68 7.22 5.55 -13.11
C ALA A 68 7.29 6.02 -11.65
N ILE A 69 6.26 5.75 -10.85
CA ILE A 69 6.24 6.09 -9.41
C ILE A 69 7.34 5.33 -8.65
N THR A 70 7.49 4.02 -8.90
CA THR A 70 8.54 3.21 -8.29
C THR A 70 9.95 3.68 -8.68
N GLY A 71 10.15 4.08 -9.93
CA GLY A 71 11.42 4.63 -10.40
C GLY A 71 11.81 5.92 -9.69
N ILE A 72 10.85 6.83 -9.48
CA ILE A 72 11.06 8.07 -8.71
C ILE A 72 11.44 7.73 -7.26
N ALA A 73 10.72 6.78 -6.64
CA ALA A 73 11.02 6.34 -5.27
C ALA A 73 12.43 5.74 -5.15
N GLY A 74 12.84 4.90 -6.10
CA GLY A 74 14.18 4.31 -6.15
C GLY A 74 15.29 5.33 -6.36
N ALA A 75 15.10 6.30 -7.27
CA ALA A 75 16.06 7.38 -7.49
C ALA A 75 16.27 8.21 -6.22
N LEU A 76 15.17 8.58 -5.55
CA LEU A 76 15.19 9.33 -4.31
C LEU A 76 15.86 8.55 -3.16
N TYR A 77 15.63 7.24 -3.09
CA TYR A 77 16.31 6.36 -2.14
C TYR A 77 17.82 6.29 -2.39
N ALA A 78 18.26 6.20 -3.65
CA ALA A 78 19.66 6.23 -4.00
C ALA A 78 20.33 7.55 -3.61
N PHE A 79 19.66 8.69 -3.82
CA PHE A 79 20.15 10.00 -3.37
C PHE A 79 20.21 10.12 -1.84
N TYR A 80 19.28 9.49 -1.13
CA TYR A 80 19.28 9.45 0.33
C TYR A 80 20.46 8.63 0.87
N GLN A 81 20.73 7.45 0.30
CA GLN A 81 21.83 6.60 0.74
C GLN A 81 23.20 7.11 0.29
N GLY A 82 23.27 7.84 -0.82
CA GLY A 82 24.52 8.37 -1.39
C GLY A 82 25.39 7.33 -2.12
N TYR A 83 25.01 6.05 -2.07
CA TYR A 83 25.60 4.94 -2.80
C TYR A 83 24.56 3.84 -3.01
N VAL A 84 24.84 2.91 -3.93
CA VAL A 84 23.93 1.82 -4.29
C VAL A 84 24.69 0.49 -4.21
N VAL A 85 24.21 -0.42 -3.37
CA VAL A 85 24.73 -1.80 -3.29
C VAL A 85 23.58 -2.75 -3.55
N GLY A 86 23.77 -3.69 -4.48
CA GLY A 86 22.72 -4.65 -4.86
C GLY A 86 22.22 -5.51 -3.70
N LEU A 87 23.07 -5.74 -2.69
CA LEU A 87 22.72 -6.51 -1.49
C LEU A 87 21.61 -5.87 -0.63
N HIS A 88 21.38 -4.55 -0.76
CA HIS A 88 20.32 -3.82 -0.04
C HIS A 88 18.95 -3.89 -0.72
N PHE A 89 18.86 -4.50 -1.91
CA PHE A 89 17.62 -4.64 -2.68
C PHE A 89 17.11 -6.07 -2.64
N ASP A 90 16.99 -6.61 -1.43
CA ASP A 90 16.41 -7.94 -1.22
C ASP A 90 14.88 -7.93 -1.38
N LYS A 91 14.31 -9.10 -1.65
CA LYS A 91 12.88 -9.26 -1.89
C LYS A 91 12.05 -9.07 -0.61
N ILE A 92 12.64 -9.37 0.55
CA ILE A 92 11.94 -9.30 1.84
C ILE A 92 11.59 -7.84 2.13
N ASP A 93 12.58 -6.96 2.05
CA ASP A 93 12.38 -5.55 2.37
C ASP A 93 11.59 -4.78 1.32
N TRP A 94 11.78 -5.06 0.02
CA TRP A 94 11.20 -4.25 -1.05
C TRP A 94 9.94 -4.81 -1.71
N THR A 95 9.60 -6.09 -1.46
CA THR A 95 8.39 -6.72 -2.02
C THR A 95 7.47 -7.26 -0.93
N PHE A 96 7.99 -8.13 -0.05
CA PHE A 96 7.14 -8.80 0.92
C PHE A 96 6.61 -7.86 2.01
N TRP A 97 7.45 -6.99 2.58
CA TRP A 97 6.98 -6.05 3.60
C TRP A 97 5.95 -5.03 3.07
N PRO A 98 6.16 -4.36 1.93
CA PRO A 98 5.14 -3.45 1.40
C PRO A 98 3.80 -4.14 1.14
N ILE A 99 3.81 -5.36 0.60
CA ILE A 99 2.59 -6.15 0.39
C ILE A 99 1.93 -6.49 1.74
N ALA A 100 2.71 -6.92 2.73
CA ALA A 100 2.20 -7.20 4.07
C ALA A 100 1.56 -5.96 4.72
N MET A 101 2.19 -4.79 4.61
CA MET A 101 1.64 -3.52 5.10
C MET A 101 0.28 -3.19 4.46
N VAL A 102 0.16 -3.37 3.14
CA VAL A 102 -1.08 -3.11 2.39
C VAL A 102 -2.18 -4.09 2.81
N ILE A 103 -1.86 -5.39 2.89
CA ILE A 103 -2.81 -6.44 3.28
C ILE A 103 -3.28 -6.22 4.72
N LEU A 104 -2.36 -5.91 5.63
CA LEU A 104 -2.64 -5.60 7.02
C LEU A 104 -3.58 -4.39 7.13
N GLY A 105 -3.35 -3.36 6.33
CA GLY A 105 -4.20 -2.17 6.30
C GLY A 105 -5.60 -2.41 5.73
N GLY A 106 -5.70 -3.20 4.67
CA GLY A 106 -6.92 -3.49 3.92
C GLY A 106 -6.75 -3.22 2.42
N LEU A 107 -7.13 -4.21 1.60
CA LEU A 107 -7.07 -4.10 0.14
C LEU A 107 -8.04 -3.01 -0.35
N ALA A 108 -7.56 -2.14 -1.24
CA ALA A 108 -8.32 -1.07 -1.89
C ALA A 108 -8.94 0.01 -0.98
N ASN A 109 -8.38 0.21 0.22
CA ASN A 109 -8.67 1.38 1.04
C ASN A 109 -7.39 2.15 1.38
N ASN A 110 -7.17 3.30 0.75
CA ASN A 110 -5.98 4.13 0.95
C ASN A 110 -5.75 4.50 2.44
N LYS A 111 -6.83 4.74 3.20
CA LYS A 111 -6.73 5.04 4.64
C LYS A 111 -6.34 3.80 5.44
N GLY A 112 -6.87 2.64 5.04
CA GLY A 112 -6.52 1.33 5.59
C GLY A 112 -5.05 1.01 5.36
N THR A 113 -4.59 1.09 4.11
CA THR A 113 -3.17 0.92 3.76
C THR A 113 -2.28 1.84 4.59
N PHE A 114 -2.61 3.12 4.71
CA PHE A 114 -1.80 4.05 5.52
C PHE A 114 -1.73 3.65 7.00
N LEU A 115 -2.87 3.29 7.61
CA LEU A 115 -2.91 2.81 8.99
C LEU A 115 -2.11 1.52 9.14
N GLY A 116 -2.25 0.59 8.20
CA GLY A 116 -1.52 -0.69 8.21
C GLY A 116 -0.02 -0.50 8.10
N THR A 117 0.43 0.38 7.21
CA THR A 117 1.84 0.75 7.08
C THR A 117 2.38 1.33 8.39
N ILE A 118 1.67 2.27 9.02
CA ILE A 118 2.09 2.84 10.30
C ILE A 118 2.16 1.76 11.39
N THR A 119 1.10 0.98 11.56
CA THR A 119 1.05 -0.09 12.57
C THR A 119 2.19 -1.08 12.38
N PHE A 120 2.43 -1.52 11.14
CA PHE A 120 3.49 -2.46 10.81
C PHE A 120 4.89 -1.88 11.11
N ILE A 121 5.16 -0.62 10.70
CA ILE A 121 6.44 0.05 10.93
C ILE A 121 6.67 0.25 12.43
N VAL A 122 5.67 0.71 13.17
CA VAL A 122 5.76 0.91 14.62
C VAL A 122 6.04 -0.42 15.31
N LEU A 123 5.31 -1.47 14.96
CA LEU A 123 5.52 -2.81 15.50
C LEU A 123 6.93 -3.33 15.22
N ARG A 124 7.40 -3.23 13.97
CA ARG A 124 8.77 -3.59 13.57
C ARG A 124 9.80 -2.81 14.39
N ARG A 125 9.61 -1.51 14.57
CA ARG A 125 10.50 -0.64 15.34
C ARG A 125 10.53 -1.02 16.81
N LEU A 126 9.39 -1.36 17.41
CA LEU A 126 9.31 -1.84 18.79
C LEU A 126 10.03 -3.18 18.95
N ILE A 127 9.82 -4.13 18.03
CA ILE A 127 10.53 -5.42 18.05
C ILE A 127 12.03 -5.21 18.01
N ILE A 128 12.53 -4.33 17.13
CA ILE A 128 13.96 -4.01 17.04
C ILE A 128 14.46 -3.33 18.33
N PHE A 129 13.67 -2.42 18.91
CA PHE A 129 14.06 -1.69 20.12
C PHE A 129 14.17 -2.60 21.35
N TYR A 130 13.21 -3.50 21.54
CA TYR A 130 13.20 -4.46 22.66
C TYR A 130 13.94 -5.77 22.36
N LYS A 131 14.54 -5.88 21.18
CA LYS A 131 15.26 -7.07 20.73
C LYS A 131 16.32 -7.48 21.75
N SER A 132 17.12 -6.52 22.22
CA SER A 132 18.21 -6.70 23.16
C SER A 132 17.77 -7.31 24.50
N ASP A 133 16.57 -6.94 24.98
CA ASP A 133 16.01 -7.49 26.23
C ASP A 133 15.48 -8.91 26.04
N LEU A 134 14.98 -9.23 24.84
CA LEU A 134 14.50 -10.56 24.47
C LEU A 134 15.64 -11.57 24.26
N GLU A 135 16.86 -11.12 23.95
CA GLU A 135 18.03 -11.99 23.77
C GLU A 135 18.37 -12.77 25.06
N PHE A 136 18.03 -12.24 26.22
CA PHE A 136 18.25 -12.92 27.51
C PHE A 136 17.29 -14.10 27.74
N ILE A 137 16.14 -14.12 27.07
CA ILE A 137 15.06 -15.09 27.28
C ILE A 137 15.02 -16.14 26.16
N LEU A 138 15.51 -15.82 24.96
CA LEU A 138 15.38 -16.67 23.77
C LEU A 138 16.70 -17.34 23.36
N PRO A 139 16.71 -18.66 23.07
CA PRO A 139 17.93 -19.43 22.82
C PRO A 139 18.47 -19.32 21.37
N PHE A 140 17.99 -18.38 20.55
CA PHE A 140 18.33 -18.30 19.13
C PHE A 140 18.81 -16.90 18.71
N SER A 141 19.52 -16.85 17.58
CA SER A 141 20.15 -15.62 17.09
C SER A 141 19.13 -14.49 16.91
N PRO A 142 19.43 -13.28 17.39
CA PRO A 142 18.54 -12.13 17.28
C PRO A 142 18.27 -11.75 15.80
N ILE A 143 19.17 -12.11 14.88
CA ILE A 143 19.05 -11.80 13.44
C ILE A 143 17.69 -12.23 12.86
N TRP A 144 17.19 -13.41 13.24
CA TRP A 144 15.97 -13.98 12.65
C TRP A 144 14.69 -13.63 13.44
N LEU A 145 14.85 -13.10 14.66
CA LEU A 145 13.74 -12.85 15.58
C LEU A 145 12.74 -11.85 15.00
N GLU A 146 13.22 -10.80 14.33
CA GLU A 146 12.38 -9.80 13.70
C GLU A 146 11.49 -10.40 12.61
N SER A 147 12.10 -11.09 11.64
CA SER A 147 11.38 -11.71 10.52
C SER A 147 10.39 -12.78 11.00
N LEU A 148 10.79 -13.58 12.01
CA LEU A 148 9.94 -14.61 12.60
C LEU A 148 8.72 -13.99 13.31
N LEU A 149 8.94 -13.04 14.21
CA LEU A 149 7.86 -12.40 14.97
C LEU A 149 6.92 -11.63 14.05
N LEU A 150 7.44 -10.86 13.10
CA LEU A 150 6.61 -10.15 12.12
C LEU A 150 5.82 -11.11 11.24
N GLY A 151 6.41 -12.24 10.83
CA GLY A 151 5.72 -13.29 10.09
C GLY A 151 4.58 -13.91 10.89
N VAL A 152 4.82 -14.27 12.16
CA VAL A 152 3.80 -14.81 13.07
C VAL A 152 2.68 -13.79 13.27
N ILE A 153 3.01 -12.53 13.54
CA ILE A 153 2.01 -11.48 13.74
C ILE A 153 1.20 -11.25 12.46
N LEU A 154 1.83 -11.30 11.30
CA LEU A 154 1.12 -11.22 10.02
C LEU A 154 0.16 -12.39 9.84
N ILE A 155 0.57 -13.62 10.12
CA ILE A 155 -0.29 -14.82 10.03
C ILE A 155 -1.48 -14.69 10.99
N VAL A 156 -1.22 -14.33 12.25
CA VAL A 156 -2.26 -14.11 13.26
C VAL A 156 -3.24 -13.04 12.78
N LEU A 157 -2.75 -11.92 12.26
CA LEU A 157 -3.61 -10.84 11.78
C LEU A 157 -4.44 -11.27 10.56
N LEU A 158 -3.87 -12.06 9.65
CA LEU A 158 -4.60 -12.62 8.52
C LEU A 158 -5.72 -13.58 8.96
N ILE A 159 -5.50 -14.35 10.03
CA ILE A 159 -6.51 -15.26 10.60
C ILE A 159 -7.65 -14.45 11.23
N TYR A 160 -7.35 -13.46 12.06
CA TYR A 160 -8.37 -12.71 12.80
C TYR A 160 -9.05 -11.59 11.98
N ARG A 161 -8.36 -11.02 10.99
CA ARG A 161 -8.81 -9.86 10.21
C ARG A 161 -8.46 -10.01 8.72
N PRO A 162 -9.07 -10.97 8.00
CA PRO A 162 -8.73 -11.27 6.60
C PRO A 162 -9.03 -10.13 5.61
N ARG A 163 -9.88 -9.17 5.99
CA ARG A 163 -10.17 -7.97 5.19
C ARG A 163 -9.27 -6.76 5.52
N GLY A 164 -8.28 -6.95 6.39
CA GLY A 164 -7.41 -5.91 6.93
C GLY A 164 -8.05 -5.10 8.06
N LEU A 165 -7.32 -4.11 8.57
CA LEU A 165 -7.75 -3.23 9.66
C LEU A 165 -8.98 -2.40 9.27
N LEU A 166 -8.95 -1.77 8.09
CA LEU A 166 -10.00 -0.91 7.57
C LEU A 166 -10.44 -1.39 6.17
N PRO A 167 -11.45 -2.27 6.09
CA PRO A 167 -11.92 -2.79 4.81
C PRO A 167 -12.48 -1.68 3.90
N GLU A 168 -12.47 -1.94 2.60
CA GLU A 168 -13.12 -1.06 1.61
C GLU A 168 -14.61 -0.94 1.92
N ARG A 169 -15.14 0.29 1.83
CA ARG A 169 -16.59 0.53 1.97
C ARG A 169 -17.26 0.11 0.66
N PRO A 170 -18.29 -0.76 0.69
CA PRO A 170 -19.06 -1.06 -0.50
C PRO A 170 -19.73 0.22 -1.00
N GLU A 171 -19.48 0.57 -2.27
CA GLU A 171 -20.24 1.61 -2.94
C GLU A 171 -21.61 1.03 -3.27
N ILE A 172 -22.58 1.31 -2.41
CA ILE A 172 -23.96 0.92 -2.64
C ILE A 172 -24.43 1.70 -3.89
N PRO A 173 -24.80 1.03 -5.01
CA PRO A 173 -25.01 1.71 -6.28
C PRO A 173 -26.16 2.73 -6.28
N LEU A 174 -27.14 2.54 -5.39
CA LEU A 174 -28.32 3.39 -5.21
C LEU A 174 -28.76 3.31 -3.75
N SER A 175 -29.13 4.44 -3.12
CA SER A 175 -29.81 4.41 -1.83
C SER A 175 -31.05 3.54 -1.91
N ARG A 176 -31.43 2.83 -0.83
CA ARG A 176 -32.67 2.04 -0.80
C ARG A 176 -33.87 2.89 -1.27
N GLU A 177 -33.89 4.16 -0.90
CA GLU A 177 -34.89 5.16 -1.30
C GLU A 177 -34.88 5.47 -2.81
N GLU A 178 -33.71 5.47 -3.46
CA GLU A 178 -33.59 5.71 -4.91
C GLU A 178 -34.02 4.49 -5.72
N ILE A 179 -33.70 3.28 -5.24
CA ILE A 179 -34.22 2.03 -5.81
C ILE A 179 -35.74 2.00 -5.71
N GLU A 180 -36.30 2.43 -4.58
CA GLU A 180 -37.74 2.50 -4.36
C GLU A 180 -38.40 3.56 -5.25
N LYS A 181 -37.78 4.73 -5.43
CA LYS A 181 -38.23 5.75 -6.39
C LYS A 181 -38.19 5.27 -7.83
N ILE A 182 -37.15 4.53 -8.23
CA ILE A 182 -37.04 3.96 -9.58
C ILE A 182 -38.09 2.86 -9.77
N LYS A 183 -38.28 1.94 -8.81
CA LYS A 183 -39.36 0.94 -8.84
C LYS A 183 -40.74 1.58 -8.96
N ARG A 184 -41.01 2.61 -8.14
CA ARG A 184 -42.28 3.35 -8.15
C ARG A 184 -42.50 4.13 -9.45
N LYS A 185 -41.44 4.62 -10.10
CA LYS A 185 -41.50 5.24 -11.44
C LYS A 185 -41.59 4.22 -12.57
N ALA A 186 -41.06 3.02 -12.39
CA ALA A 186 -40.99 1.96 -13.41
C ALA A 186 -42.25 1.07 -13.44
N GLY A 187 -43.20 1.24 -12.52
CA GLY A 187 -44.51 0.59 -12.60
C GLY A 187 -44.54 -0.85 -12.09
N ALA A 188 -44.44 -0.99 -10.77
CA ALA A 188 -45.11 -2.05 -10.02
C ALA A 188 -46.00 -1.39 -8.97
#